data_AF-A0A087N2E3-F1
#
_entry.id   AF-A0A087N2E3-F1
#
_cell.length_a   1.000
_cell.length_b   1.000
_cell.length_c   1.000
_cell.angle_alpha   90.00
_cell.angle_beta   90.00
_cell.angle_gamma   90.00
#
_symmetry.space_group_name_H-M   'P 1'
#
loop_
_entity.id
_entity.type
_entity.pdbx_description
1 polymer ?
#
loop_
_entity_poly.entity_id
_entity_poly.type
_entity_poly.pdbx_seq_one_letter_code
_entity_poly.pdbx_strand_id
1 'polypeptide(L)'
;MQSSEIVLYNLSKQAMKDGFQFNRLYRHLYNKDFYIKAYNNLYKNTGSTPKSSDATIQALIEALKDESYQPTFVRGTSIPTITDYLLQEACRMVLEAIYEPKFSIHSHGFRPDKSCHTALTDSKKNVCGGNVVHCRRYQ
;
A
#
# COMPACT_ATOMS: atom_id res chain seq x y z
N MET A 1 2.82 -6.69 -21.63
CA MET A 1 2.02 -6.52 -20.40
C MET A 1 1.54 -5.08 -20.34
N GLN A 2 0.37 -4.79 -19.76
CA GLN A 2 -0.06 -3.40 -19.53
C GLN A 2 0.81 -2.75 -18.46
N SER A 3 0.96 -1.42 -18.49
CA SER A 3 1.71 -0.70 -17.45
C SER A 3 1.06 -0.89 -16.07
N SER A 4 1.86 -0.82 -15.02
CA SER A 4 1.37 -0.96 -13.64
C SER A 4 0.28 0.07 -13.30
N GLU A 5 0.38 1.29 -13.85
CA GLU A 5 -0.62 2.36 -13.68
C GLU A 5 -1.99 2.01 -14.26
N ILE A 6 -2.01 1.47 -15.47
CA ILE A 6 -3.26 1.06 -16.13
C ILE A 6 -3.91 -0.08 -15.34
N VAL A 7 -3.10 -1.04 -14.86
CA VAL A 7 -3.60 -2.14 -14.03
C VAL A 7 -4.22 -1.60 -12.74
N LEU A 8 -3.51 -0.73 -12.01
CA LEU A 8 -4.00 -0.14 -10.77
C LEU A 8 -5.28 0.70 -10.98
N TYR A 9 -5.35 1.48 -12.04
CA TYR A 9 -6.55 2.23 -12.42
C TYR A 9 -7.74 1.32 -12.70
N ASN A 10 -7.53 0.21 -13.42
CA ASN A 10 -8.59 -0.74 -13.71
C ASN A 10 -9.07 -1.46 -12.44
N LEU A 11 -8.15 -1.80 -11.53
CA LEU A 11 -8.48 -2.40 -10.23
C LEU A 11 -9.33 -1.44 -9.39
N SER A 12 -8.96 -0.16 -9.30
CA SER A 12 -9.73 0.82 -8.54
C SER A 12 -11.11 1.07 -9.13
N LYS A 13 -11.22 1.15 -10.46
CA LYS A 13 -12.50 1.28 -11.16
C LYS A 13 -13.42 0.07 -10.92
N GLN A 14 -12.86 -1.14 -10.90
CA GLN A 14 -13.61 -2.35 -10.59
C GLN A 14 -14.02 -2.41 -9.11
N ALA A 15 -13.19 -1.89 -8.21
CA ALA A 15 -13.46 -1.90 -6.78
C ALA A 15 -14.69 -1.06 -6.40
N MET A 16 -15.01 -0.02 -7.17
CA MET A 16 -16.22 0.79 -6.96
C MET A 16 -17.52 0.04 -7.24
N LYS A 17 -17.46 -1.13 -7.91
CA LYS A 17 -18.65 -1.94 -8.15
C LYS A 17 -18.97 -2.76 -6.90
N ASP A 18 -20.20 -2.59 -6.38
CA ASP A 18 -20.68 -3.38 -5.26
C ASP A 18 -20.75 -4.87 -5.62
N GLY A 19 -20.34 -5.72 -4.68
CA GLY A 19 -20.33 -7.18 -4.85
C GLY A 19 -19.29 -7.73 -5.84
N PHE A 20 -18.43 -6.90 -6.43
CA PHE A 20 -17.38 -7.38 -7.35
C PHE A 20 -16.29 -8.17 -6.61
N GLN A 21 -15.99 -9.37 -7.11
CA GLN A 21 -14.95 -10.25 -6.56
C GLN A 21 -13.71 -10.24 -7.46
N PHE A 22 -12.56 -9.92 -6.86
CA PHE A 22 -11.29 -9.92 -7.56
C PHE A 22 -10.70 -11.33 -7.62
N ASN A 23 -10.50 -11.83 -8.84
CA ASN A 23 -9.90 -13.13 -9.08
C ASN A 23 -8.53 -12.96 -9.75
N ARG A 24 -7.61 -13.89 -9.48
CA ARG A 24 -6.29 -13.97 -10.14
C ARG A 24 -5.43 -12.71 -9.97
N LEU A 25 -5.50 -12.04 -8.81
CA LEU A 25 -4.66 -10.87 -8.52
C LEU A 25 -3.15 -11.19 -8.56
N TYR A 26 -2.78 -12.41 -8.17
CA TYR A 26 -1.41 -12.88 -8.10
C TYR A 26 -0.62 -12.70 -9.41
N ARG A 27 -1.28 -12.89 -10.56
CA ARG A 27 -0.64 -12.72 -11.89
C ARG A 27 -0.11 -11.32 -12.16
N HIS A 28 -0.66 -10.30 -11.48
CA HIS A 28 -0.22 -8.92 -11.64
C HIS A 28 1.17 -8.71 -11.01
N LEU A 29 1.54 -9.54 -10.03
CA LEU A 29 2.87 -9.55 -9.43
C LEU A 29 3.94 -10.09 -10.40
N TYR A 30 3.59 -10.66 -11.55
CA TYR A 30 4.60 -11.05 -12.55
C TYR A 30 5.09 -9.88 -13.39
N ASN A 31 4.47 -8.71 -13.27
CA ASN A 31 4.78 -7.56 -14.09
C ASN A 31 5.96 -6.78 -13.50
N LYS A 32 7.07 -6.70 -14.25
CA LYS A 32 8.28 -5.96 -13.86
C LYS A 32 7.99 -4.49 -13.52
N ASP A 33 7.01 -3.86 -14.18
CA ASP A 33 6.66 -2.45 -13.95
C ASP A 33 6.19 -2.17 -12.52
N PHE A 34 5.60 -3.16 -11.83
CA PHE A 34 5.23 -3.01 -10.42
C PHE A 34 6.47 -2.86 -9.55
N TYR A 35 7.53 -3.62 -9.81
CA TYR A 35 8.76 -3.58 -9.02
C TYR A 35 9.62 -2.36 -9.31
N ILE A 36 9.65 -1.90 -10.57
CA ILE A 36 10.29 -0.63 -10.92
C ILE A 36 9.62 0.52 -10.17
N LYS A 37 8.28 0.55 -10.15
CA LYS A 37 7.52 1.55 -9.40
C LYS A 37 7.70 1.43 -7.89
N ALA A 38 7.71 0.20 -7.36
CA ALA A 38 7.98 -0.07 -5.95
C ALA A 38 9.36 0.43 -5.52
N TYR A 39 10.40 0.13 -6.31
CA TYR A 39 11.76 0.60 -6.07
C TYR A 39 11.82 2.14 -5.98
N ASN A 40 11.16 2.84 -6.91
CA ASN A 40 11.08 4.30 -6.90
C ASN A 40 10.35 4.85 -5.65
N ASN A 41 9.31 4.18 -5.17
CA ASN A 41 8.58 4.59 -3.97
C ASN A 41 9.42 4.38 -2.69
N LEU A 42 10.14 3.25 -2.60
CA LEU A 42 11.01 2.94 -1.48
C LEU A 42 12.15 3.97 -1.34
N TYR A 43 12.77 4.34 -2.45
CA TYR A 43 13.86 5.30 -2.49
C TYR A 43 13.44 6.70 -2.02
N LYS A 44 12.18 7.09 -2.28
CA LYS A 44 11.62 8.38 -1.82
C LYS A 44 11.39 8.41 -0.31
N ASN A 45 11.01 7.27 0.27
CA ASN A 45 10.55 7.19 1.66
C ASN A 45 11.66 6.83 2.67
N THR A 46 12.82 6.36 2.20
CA THR A 46 13.85 5.79 3.09
C THR A 46 15.25 6.24 2.68
N GLY A 47 15.99 6.88 3.57
CA GLY A 47 17.42 7.21 3.35
C GLY A 47 18.36 5.99 3.37
N SER A 48 17.84 4.78 3.61
CA SER A 48 18.62 3.55 3.85
C SER A 48 18.15 2.36 2.99
N THR A 49 17.45 2.59 1.89
CA THR A 49 17.10 1.47 0.98
C THR A 49 18.35 0.92 0.29
N PRO A 50 18.61 -0.40 0.37
CA PRO A 50 19.67 -1.00 -0.41
C PRO A 50 19.36 -0.84 -1.91
N LYS A 51 20.38 -0.85 -2.77
CA LYS A 51 20.17 -0.82 -4.22
C LYS A 51 19.73 -2.20 -4.68
N SER A 52 18.64 -2.29 -5.44
CA SER A 52 18.26 -3.52 -6.13
C SER A 52 18.76 -3.48 -7.57
N SER A 53 19.19 -4.63 -8.09
CA SER A 53 19.51 -4.79 -9.50
C SER A 53 18.31 -5.30 -10.28
N ASP A 54 18.33 -5.06 -11.59
CA ASP A 54 17.33 -5.61 -12.52
C ASP A 54 17.32 -7.14 -12.52
N ALA A 55 18.48 -7.78 -12.35
CA ALA A 55 18.60 -9.23 -12.24
C ALA A 55 17.91 -9.78 -10.98
N THR A 56 18.02 -9.07 -9.86
CA THR A 56 17.33 -9.44 -8.61
C THR A 56 15.80 -9.40 -8.77
N ILE A 57 15.28 -8.37 -9.45
CA ILE A 57 13.85 -8.24 -9.74
C ILE A 57 13.37 -9.39 -10.63
N GLN A 58 14.17 -9.73 -11.65
CA GLN A 58 13.82 -10.83 -12.56
C GLN A 58 13.81 -12.19 -11.83
N ALA A 59 14.81 -12.46 -10.99
CA ALA A 59 14.86 -13.67 -10.17
C ALA A 59 13.68 -13.76 -9.19
N LEU A 60 13.28 -12.63 -8.58
CA LEU A 60 12.08 -12.56 -7.74
C LEU A 60 10.81 -12.92 -8.53
N ILE A 61 10.64 -12.37 -9.74
CA ILE A 61 9.48 -12.66 -10.59
C ILE A 61 9.45 -14.14 -10.97
N GLU A 62 10.60 -14.74 -11.27
CA GLU A 62 10.70 -16.16 -11.59
C GLU A 62 10.33 -17.03 -10.38
N ALA A 63 10.85 -16.70 -9.19
CA ALA A 63 10.51 -17.36 -7.93
C ALA A 63 9.02 -17.20 -7.52
N LEU A 64 8.34 -16.16 -8.01
CA LEU A 64 6.90 -16.00 -7.80
C LEU A 64 6.07 -16.76 -8.84
N LYS A 65 6.62 -16.99 -10.03
CA LYS A 65 5.92 -17.77 -11.08
C LYS A 65 5.93 -19.26 -10.77
N ASP A 66 7.02 -19.77 -10.21
CA ASP A 66 7.15 -21.17 -9.79
C ASP A 66 6.69 -21.42 -8.35
N GLU A 67 6.16 -20.38 -7.67
CA GLU A 67 5.69 -20.40 -6.28
C GLU A 67 6.78 -20.85 -5.27
N SER A 68 8.05 -20.76 -5.64
CA SER A 68 9.19 -21.16 -4.80
C SER A 68 9.68 -20.06 -3.86
N TYR A 69 9.22 -18.81 -4.05
CA TYR A 69 9.65 -17.67 -3.24
C TYR A 69 9.34 -17.89 -1.75
N GLN A 70 10.37 -17.78 -0.91
CA GLN A 70 10.26 -17.84 0.55
C GLN A 70 10.62 -16.48 1.16
N PRO A 71 9.65 -15.81 1.82
CA PRO A 71 9.94 -14.54 2.48
C PRO A 71 10.89 -14.76 3.64
N THR A 72 11.78 -13.80 3.90
CA THR A 72 12.66 -13.93 5.05
C THR A 72 11.87 -13.78 6.34
N PHE A 73 12.13 -14.69 7.27
CA PHE A 73 11.44 -14.68 8.53
C PHE A 73 12.00 -13.58 9.43
N VAL A 74 11.27 -12.48 9.52
CA VAL A 74 11.60 -11.35 10.39
C VAL A 74 10.93 -11.54 11.76
N ARG A 75 11.74 -11.60 12.82
CA ARG A 75 11.29 -11.54 14.22
C ARG A 75 11.83 -10.29 14.91
N GLY A 76 10.97 -9.55 15.60
CA GLY A 76 11.37 -8.35 16.34
C GLY A 76 11.82 -7.21 15.40
N THR A 77 13.00 -6.65 15.63
CA THR A 77 13.55 -5.49 14.89
C THR A 77 14.34 -5.88 13.63
N SER A 78 14.34 -7.16 13.24
CA SER A 78 15.03 -7.60 12.03
C SER A 78 14.46 -6.90 10.79
N ILE A 79 15.35 -6.30 10.00
CA ILE A 79 15.01 -5.59 8.76
C ILE A 79 14.80 -6.64 7.66
N PRO A 80 13.66 -6.65 6.96
CA PRO A 80 13.42 -7.57 5.85
C PRO A 80 14.38 -7.32 4.68
N THR A 81 14.52 -8.32 3.82
CA THR A 81 15.39 -8.20 2.65
C THR A 81 14.82 -7.25 1.60
N ILE A 82 15.66 -6.79 0.66
CA ILE A 82 15.21 -5.89 -0.40
C ILE A 82 14.14 -6.51 -1.29
N THR A 83 14.22 -7.82 -1.57
CA THR A 83 13.21 -8.55 -2.34
C THR A 83 11.87 -8.55 -1.62
N ASP A 84 11.89 -8.69 -0.29
CA ASP A 84 10.71 -8.67 0.54
C ASP A 84 10.09 -7.27 0.56
N TYR A 85 10.90 -6.21 0.67
CA TYR A 85 10.43 -4.83 0.54
C TYR A 85 9.79 -4.55 -0.81
N LEU A 86 10.42 -5.00 -1.90
CA LEU A 86 9.90 -4.82 -3.26
C LEU A 86 8.57 -5.54 -3.45
N LEU A 87 8.46 -6.78 -2.97
CA LEU A 87 7.22 -7.55 -3.03
C LEU A 87 6.14 -6.94 -2.13
N GLN A 88 6.48 -6.53 -0.91
CA GLN A 88 5.57 -5.89 0.03
C GLN A 88 4.98 -4.61 -0.56
N GLU A 89 5.80 -3.78 -1.19
CA GLU A 89 5.35 -2.55 -1.86
C GLU A 89 4.50 -2.83 -3.10
N ALA A 90 4.84 -3.85 -3.89
CA ALA A 90 4.00 -4.27 -5.01
C ALA A 90 2.61 -4.73 -4.53
N CYS A 91 2.56 -5.54 -3.47
CA CYS A 91 1.32 -5.97 -2.82
C CYS A 91 0.54 -4.78 -2.25
N ARG A 92 1.22 -3.84 -1.58
CA ARG A 92 0.61 -2.62 -1.03
C ARG A 92 -0.10 -1.82 -2.13
N MET A 93 0.55 -1.58 -3.27
CA MET A 93 -0.06 -0.84 -4.38
C MET A 93 -1.33 -1.52 -4.91
N VAL A 94 -1.33 -2.85 -5.07
CA VAL A 94 -2.51 -3.60 -5.52
C VAL A 94 -3.65 -3.50 -4.50
N LEU A 95 -3.35 -3.69 -3.23
CA LEU A 95 -4.36 -3.63 -2.16
C LEU A 95 -4.91 -2.21 -1.99
N GLU A 96 -4.06 -1.19 -2.05
CA GLU A 96 -4.50 0.22 -2.00
C GLU A 96 -5.46 0.54 -3.14
N ALA A 97 -5.16 0.12 -4.38
CA ALA A 97 -6.08 0.35 -5.49
C ALA A 97 -7.46 -0.28 -5.27
N ILE A 98 -7.53 -1.42 -4.57
CA ILE A 98 -8.79 -2.13 -4.30
C ILE A 98 -9.54 -1.53 -3.10
N TYR A 99 -8.83 -1.24 -2.01
CA TYR A 99 -9.47 -0.85 -0.76
C TYR A 99 -9.68 0.65 -0.63
N GLU A 100 -8.87 1.50 -1.28
CA GLU A 100 -9.01 2.94 -1.09
C GLU A 100 -10.39 3.49 -1.45
N PRO A 101 -10.97 3.14 -2.62
CA PRO A 101 -12.29 3.61 -2.99
C PRO A 101 -13.41 3.17 -2.03
N LYS A 102 -13.16 2.14 -1.20
CA LYS A 102 -14.13 1.58 -0.26
C LYS A 102 -13.97 2.08 1.18
N PHE A 103 -12.82 2.64 1.53
CA PHE A 103 -12.59 3.09 2.90
C PHE A 103 -13.46 4.29 3.25
N SER A 104 -14.00 4.28 4.47
CA SER A 104 -14.67 5.45 5.06
C SER A 104 -13.73 6.66 5.07
N ILE A 105 -14.29 7.86 4.89
CA ILE A 105 -13.55 9.12 4.98
C ILE A 105 -12.89 9.34 6.35
N HIS A 106 -13.45 8.73 7.40
CA HIS A 106 -12.95 8.78 8.78
C HIS A 106 -11.91 7.69 9.10
N SER A 107 -11.54 6.85 8.13
CA SER A 107 -10.40 5.94 8.28
C SER A 107 -9.12 6.68 7.95
N HIS A 108 -8.15 6.74 8.87
CA HIS A 108 -6.91 7.52 8.68
C HIS A 108 -5.63 6.68 8.79
N GLY A 109 -5.72 5.42 9.23
CA GLY A 109 -4.55 4.58 9.45
C GLY A 109 -3.96 4.06 8.14
N PHE A 110 -2.64 4.25 7.94
CA PHE A 110 -1.85 3.68 6.84
C PHE A 110 -2.44 3.95 5.44
N ARG A 111 -3.05 5.11 5.24
CA ARG A 111 -3.61 5.55 3.96
C ARG A 111 -2.77 6.68 3.36
N PRO A 112 -2.68 6.80 2.02
CA PRO A 112 -2.13 7.98 1.36
C PRO A 112 -2.77 9.26 1.89
N ASP A 113 -1.93 10.27 2.16
CA ASP A 113 -2.33 11.60 2.63
C ASP A 113 -3.11 11.64 3.95
N LYS A 114 -3.08 10.54 4.75
CA LYS A 114 -3.68 10.46 6.08
C LYS A 114 -2.63 10.14 7.14
N SER A 115 -2.85 10.65 8.34
CA SER A 115 -1.96 10.40 9.50
C SER A 115 -2.72 10.46 10.82
N CYS A 116 -2.04 10.17 11.93
CA CYS A 116 -2.62 10.36 13.26
C CYS A 116 -3.10 11.81 13.48
N HIS A 117 -2.41 12.79 12.91
CA HIS A 117 -2.79 14.19 13.02
C HIS A 117 -4.10 14.51 12.27
N THR A 118 -4.32 13.90 11.10
CA THR A 118 -5.60 14.06 10.38
C THR A 118 -6.75 13.43 11.16
N ALA A 119 -6.50 12.28 11.80
CA ALA A 119 -7.49 11.61 12.66
C ALA A 119 -7.90 12.45 13.88
N LEU A 120 -6.91 13.04 14.57
CA LEU A 120 -7.16 13.92 15.71
C LEU A 120 -7.94 15.18 15.30
N THR A 121 -7.61 15.75 14.15
CA THR A 121 -8.29 16.94 13.63
C THR A 121 -9.74 16.63 13.25
N ASP A 122 -9.98 15.49 12.60
CA ASP A 122 -11.32 15.01 12.25
C ASP A 122 -12.16 14.72 13.52
N SER A 123 -11.56 14.05 14.50
CA SER A 123 -12.22 13.77 15.79
C SER A 123 -12.65 15.04 16.52
N LYS A 124 -11.78 16.06 16.58
CA LYS A 124 -12.12 17.35 17.19
C LYS A 124 -13.28 18.05 16.48
N LYS A 125 -13.34 18.00 15.15
CA LYS A 125 -14.43 18.61 14.37
C LYS A 125 -15.76 17.89 14.60
N ASN A 126 -15.75 16.56 14.61
CA ASN A 126 -16.96 15.75 14.78
C ASN A 126 -17.51 15.85 16.21
N VAL A 127 -16.64 15.94 17.22
CA VAL A 127 -17.06 16.15 18.62
C VAL A 127 -17.60 17.57 18.84
N CYS A 128 -17.04 18.60 18.21
CA CYS A 128 -17.51 19.98 18.37
C CYS A 128 -18.75 20.34 17.52
N GLY A 129 -19.11 19.51 16.52
CA GLY A 129 -20.30 19.71 15.67
C GLY A 129 -21.55 18.99 16.16
N GLY A 130 -21.41 18.03 17.08
CA GLY A 130 -22.52 17.28 17.68
C GLY A 130 -22.82 17.79 19.09
N ASN A 131 -23.83 18.64 19.20
CA ASN A 131 -24.36 19.25 20.43
C ASN A 131 -23.42 20.23 21.16
N VAL A 132 -24.02 21.37 21.50
CA VAL A 132 -23.52 22.39 22.41
C VAL A 132 -23.18 21.74 23.75
N VAL A 133 -21.93 21.29 23.91
CA VAL A 133 -21.34 21.11 25.23
C VAL A 133 -20.11 21.98 25.28
N HIS A 134 -20.31 23.08 26.00
CA HIS A 134 -19.37 24.12 26.36
C HIS A 134 -17.94 23.59 26.59
N CYS A 135 -17.13 23.52 25.53
CA CYS A 135 -15.72 23.20 25.64
C CYS A 135 -15.02 24.45 26.17
N ARG A 136 -15.09 24.67 27.50
CA ARG A 136 -14.34 25.72 28.16
C ARG A 136 -12.86 25.54 27.81
N ARG A 137 -12.31 26.53 27.12
CA ARG A 137 -10.87 26.73 27.05
C ARG A 137 -10.38 26.90 28.49
N TYR A 138 -9.58 25.96 28.98
CA TYR A 138 -8.68 26.24 30.08
C TYR A 138 -7.61 27.19 29.52
N GLN A 139 -7.74 28.48 29.85
CA GLN A 139 -6.60 29.38 30.00
C GLN A 139 -6.04 29.20 31.40
#